data_AF-A0A9E4CCQ8-F1
#
_entry.id   AF-A0A9E4CCQ8-F1
#
_cell.length_a   1.000
_cell.length_b   1.000
_cell.length_c   1.000
_cell.angle_alpha   90.00
_cell.angle_beta   90.00
_cell.angle_gamma   90.00
#
_symmetry.space_group_name_H-M   'P 1'
#
loop_
_entity.id
_entity.type
_entity.pdbx_description
1 polymer ?
#
loop_
_entity_poly.entity_id
_entity_poly.type
_entity_poly.pdbx_seq_one_letter_code
_entity_poly.pdbx_strand_id
1 'polypeptide(L)' 'MSVYQLSTREVYQTYIADGTEPAAILQTGRTELATRLRVEEELKEEDAYFAADQIMAYAQQLQDQLQGEAPS' A
#
# COMPACT_ATOMS: atom_id res chain seq x y z
N MET A 1 -21.94 13.47 8.65
CA MET A 1 -21.53 12.50 7.62
C MET A 1 -20.35 11.75 8.18
N SER A 2 -20.46 10.42 8.34
CA SER A 2 -19.37 9.63 8.89
C SER A 2 -18.28 9.54 7.83
N VAL A 3 -17.14 10.17 8.10
CA VAL A 3 -15.99 10.23 7.22
C VAL A 3 -15.37 8.84 7.23
N TYR A 4 -15.66 8.01 6.23
CA TYR A 4 -15.04 6.70 6.08
C TYR A 4 -13.56 6.92 5.74
N GLN A 5 -12.71 7.06 6.77
CA GLN A 5 -11.29 6.86 6.61
C GLN A 5 -11.10 5.37 6.36
N LEU A 6 -10.72 5.01 5.13
CA LEU A 6 -10.39 3.64 4.76
C LEU A 6 -9.28 3.13 5.68
N SER A 7 -9.41 1.89 6.14
CA SER A 7 -8.35 1.19 6.86
C SER A 7 -7.15 0.94 5.94
N THR A 8 -5.98 0.68 6.53
CA THR A 8 -4.74 0.38 5.81
C THR A 8 -4.92 -0.73 4.76
N ARG A 9 -5.69 -1.77 5.10
CA ARG A 9 -6.04 -2.87 4.19
C ARG A 9 -6.90 -2.40 3.03
N GLU A 10 -7.91 -1.58 3.29
CA GLU A 10 -8.82 -1.09 2.25
C GLU A 10 -8.10 -0.15 1.29
N VAL A 11 -7.20 0.72 1.79
CA VAL A 11 -6.34 1.55 0.94
C VAL A 11 -5.45 0.68 0.05
N TYR A 12 -4.84 -0.36 0.61
CA TYR A 12 -4.04 -1.31 -0.16
C TYR A 12 -4.86 -1.99 -1.26
N GLN A 13 -6.03 -2.53 -0.93
CA GLN A 13 -6.91 -3.21 -1.90
C GLN A 13 -7.48 -2.27 -2.96
N THR A 14 -7.60 -0.97 -2.67
CA THR A 14 -8.09 0.02 -3.62
C THR A 14 -7.08 0.29 -4.72
N TYR A 15 -5.80 0.40 -4.36
CA TYR A 15 -4.76 0.91 -5.26
C TYR A 15 -3.77 -0.14 -5.77
N ILE A 16 -3.73 -1.32 -5.14
CA ILE A 16 -2.82 -2.39 -5.52
C ILE A 16 -3.60 -3.50 -6.21
N ALA A 17 -3.16 -3.86 -7.41
CA ALA A 17 -3.74 -4.95 -8.17
C ALA A 17 -3.61 -6.28 -7.43
N ASP A 18 -4.66 -7.10 -7.49
CA ASP A 18 -4.68 -8.45 -6.94
C ASP A 18 -3.51 -9.27 -7.50
N GLY A 19 -2.82 -9.99 -6.61
CA GLY A 19 -1.66 -10.82 -6.96
C GLY A 19 -0.32 -10.07 -7.00
N THR A 20 -0.29 -8.76 -6.77
CA THR A 20 0.98 -8.04 -6.60
C THR A 20 1.70 -8.55 -5.35
N GLU A 21 2.95 -9.01 -5.50
CA GLU A 21 3.74 -9.50 -4.38
C GLU A 21 4.11 -8.36 -3.41
N PRO A 22 3.95 -8.54 -2.08
CA PRO A 22 4.29 -7.51 -1.10
C PRO A 22 5.74 -7.02 -1.23
N ALA A 23 6.68 -7.93 -1.51
CA ALA A 23 8.09 -7.61 -1.75
C ALA A 23 8.30 -6.63 -2.92
N ALA A 24 7.52 -6.73 -4.00
CA ALA A 24 7.63 -5.84 -5.15
C ALA A 24 7.14 -4.41 -4.82
N ILE A 25 6.12 -4.30 -3.98
CA ILE A 25 5.59 -3.03 -3.49
C ILE A 25 6.60 -2.34 -2.59
N LEU A 26 7.21 -3.10 -1.68
CA LEU A 26 8.26 -2.59 -0.79
C LEU A 26 9.49 -2.13 -1.58
N GLN A 27 9.83 -2.80 -2.69
CA GLN A 27 10.93 -2.40 -3.58
C GLN A 27 10.63 -1.11 -4.36
N THR A 28 9.36 -0.87 -4.73
CA THR A 28 8.95 0.38 -5.39
C THR A 28 9.17 1.57 -4.47
N GLY A 29 8.85 1.40 -3.19
CA GLY A 29 9.08 2.40 -2.17
C GLY A 29 8.12 3.59 -2.21
N ARG A 30 8.16 4.37 -1.14
CA ARG A 30 7.15 5.38 -0.79
C ARG A 30 6.95 6.45 -1.86
N THR A 31 8.04 7.04 -2.34
CA THR A 31 7.98 8.20 -3.25
C THR A 31 7.43 7.81 -4.61
N GLU A 32 7.82 6.64 -5.12
CA GLU A 32 7.36 6.17 -6.42
C GLU A 32 5.90 5.73 -6.36
N LEU A 33 5.49 5.06 -5.29
CA LEU A 33 4.07 4.77 -5.02
C LEU A 33 3.23 6.05 -4.97
N ALA A 34 3.65 7.05 -4.18
CA ALA A 34 2.94 8.33 -4.09
C ALA A 34 2.90 9.05 -5.44
N THR A 35 3.99 9.01 -6.22
CA THR A 35 4.04 9.63 -7.56
C THR A 35 3.04 8.98 -8.51
N ARG A 36 2.97 7.65 -8.53
CA ARG A 36 1.98 6.91 -9.33
C ARG A 36 0.57 7.23 -8.91
N LEU A 37 0.27 7.22 -7.61
CA LEU A 37 -1.04 7.57 -7.06
C LEU A 37 -1.49 8.99 -7.44
N ARG A 38 -0.57 9.96 -7.51
CA ARG A 38 -0.90 11.31 -7.99
C ARG A 38 -1.26 11.35 -9.48
N VAL A 39 -0.66 10.48 -10.29
CA VAL A 39 -0.82 10.48 -11.75
C VAL A 39 -2.00 9.61 -12.17
N GLU A 40 -2.08 8.40 -11.64
CA GLU A 40 -3.07 7.38 -12.00
C GLU A 40 -4.44 7.68 -11.35
N GLU A 41 -4.43 8.16 -10.10
CA GLU A 41 -5.64 8.36 -9.29
C GLU A 41 -5.96 9.84 -9.02
N GLU A 42 -5.18 10.75 -9.63
CA GLU A 42 -5.30 12.21 -9.47
C GLU A 42 -5.31 12.68 -7.99
N LEU A 43 -4.69 11.91 -7.10
CA LEU A 43 -4.63 12.26 -5.68
C LEU A 43 -3.80 13.51 -5.45
N LYS A 44 -4.20 14.30 -4.45
CA LYS A 44 -3.36 15.38 -3.93
C LYS A 44 -2.10 14.79 -3.31
N GLU A 45 -1.06 15.61 -3.25
CA GLU A 45 0.23 15.17 -2.71
C GLU A 45 0.12 14.59 -1.30
N GLU A 46 -0.59 15.26 -0.40
CA GLU A 46 -0.81 14.79 0.98
C GLU A 46 -1.53 13.43 1.02
N ASP A 47 -2.58 13.28 0.24
CA ASP A 47 -3.41 12.07 0.18
C ASP A 47 -2.64 10.90 -0.43
N ALA A 48 -1.88 11.16 -1.50
CA ALA A 48 -1.06 10.15 -2.17
C ALA A 48 0.06 9.64 -1.28
N TYR A 49 0.73 10.52 -0.54
CA TYR A 49 1.75 10.12 0.42
C TYR A 49 1.16 9.37 1.60
N PHE A 50 0.02 9.81 2.12
CA PHE A 50 -0.69 9.07 3.16
C PHE A 50 -1.08 7.67 2.68
N ALA A 51 -1.65 7.54 1.48
CA ALA A 51 -2.01 6.25 0.91
C ALA A 51 -0.79 5.35 0.67
N ALA A 52 0.33 5.90 0.17
CA ALA A 52 1.59 5.17 0.01
C ALA A 52 2.11 4.62 1.35
N ASP A 53 2.03 5.42 2.43
CA ASP A 53 2.43 4.98 3.78
C ASP A 53 1.55 3.82 4.27
N GLN A 54 0.24 3.89 4.05
CA GLN A 54 -0.68 2.80 4.38
C GLN A 54 -0.37 1.54 3.56
N ILE A 55 -0.19 1.67 2.25
CA ILE A 55 0.13 0.55 1.35
C ILE A 55 1.41 -0.15 1.81
N MET A 56 2.47 0.61 2.12
CA MET A 56 3.74 0.04 2.57
C MET A 56 3.61 -0.67 3.93
N ALA A 57 2.86 -0.10 4.87
CA ALA A 57 2.63 -0.72 6.17
C ALA A 57 1.93 -2.08 6.02
N TYR A 58 0.91 -2.16 5.17
CA TYR A 58 0.21 -3.42 4.93
C TYR A 58 1.06 -4.41 4.13
N ALA A 59 1.81 -3.95 3.12
CA ALA A 59 2.77 -4.77 2.39
C ALA A 59 3.81 -5.40 3.32
N GLN A 60 4.37 -4.64 4.27
CA GLN A 60 5.31 -5.16 5.26
C GLN A 60 4.64 -6.23 6.13
N GLN A 61 3.43 -5.95 6.62
CA GLN A 61 2.69 -6.92 7.44
C GLN A 61 2.40 -8.23 6.67
N LEU A 62 2.11 -8.18 5.37
CA LEU A 62 1.95 -9.38 4.54
C LEU A 62 3.28 -10.10 4.32
N GLN A 63 4.36 -9.36 4.04
CA GLN A 63 5.69 -9.92 3.84
C GLN A 63 6.17 -10.67 5.09
N ASP A 64 5.95 -10.11 6.28
CA ASP A 64 6.33 -10.73 7.55
C ASP A 64 5.54 -12.02 7.81
N GLN A 65 4.25 -12.06 7.44
CA GLN A 65 3.44 -13.28 7.54
C GLN A 65 3.96 -14.39 6.62
N LEU A 66 4.29 -14.04 5.36
CA LEU A 66 4.85 -14.99 4.39
C LEU A 66 6.21 -15.56 4.84
N GLN A 67 7.02 -14.75 5.53
CA GLN A 67 8.31 -15.19 6.08
C GLN A 67 8.16 -15.98 7.39
N GLY A 68 7.15 -15.65 8.21
CA GLY A 68 6.82 -16.37 9.44
C GLY A 68 6.20 -17.76 9.24
N GLU A 69 5.71 -18.05 8.02
CA GLU A 69 5.17 -19.36 7.63
C GLU A 69 6.21 -20.33 7.03
N ALA A 70 7.50 -19.96 6.97
CA ALA A 70 8.54 -20.89 6.55
C ALA A 70 8.73 -22.00 7.62
N PRO A 71 8.42 -23.28 7.33
CA PRO A 71 8.61 -24.36 8.29
C PRO A 71 10.11 -24.51 8.59
N SER A 72 10.46 -24.46 9.88
CA SER A 72 11.77 -24.86 10.41
C SER A 72 11.99 -26.36 10.23
#